data_AF-A0A3S2L1H5-F1
#
_entry.id   AF-A0A3S2L1H5-F1
#
_cell.length_a   1.000
_cell.length_b   1.000
_cell.length_c   1.000
_cell.angle_alpha   90.00
_cell.angle_beta   90.00
_cell.angle_gamma   90.00
#
_symmetry.space_group_name_H-M   'P 1'
#
loop_
_entity.id
_entity.type
_entity.pdbx_description
1 polymer ?
#
loop_
_entity_poly.entity_id
_entity_poly.type
_entity_poly.pdbx_seq_one_letter_code
_entity_poly.pdbx_strand_id
1 'polypeptide(L)'
;IDYGLSRRLPPTGILASAAIACIGVGILTGGISRFSPGDALVLGAAILRAVMVVSTKRLLAGRQISSAALTAIQGSTVATLTFVLAVAQFGISGLVVRATLQFWGAVAFLALFCTLAAFYIQNAAVRKSTPTRVGFLMGTEPFFGFVLAHLLLNEPLTVPSLIGAGLVLAATFAGIWFESRTSK
;
A
#
# COMPACT_ATOMS: atom_id res chain seq x y z
N ILE A 1 0.80 -9.12 12.13
CA ILE A 1 1.81 -10.10 11.63
C ILE A 1 3.08 -10.03 12.46
N ASP A 2 3.72 -8.86 12.59
CA ASP A 2 4.93 -8.64 13.41
C ASP A 2 4.75 -9.13 14.87
N TYR A 3 3.71 -8.64 15.55
CA TYR A 3 3.33 -9.07 16.91
C TYR A 3 3.01 -10.57 17.04
N GLY A 4 2.34 -11.15 16.03
CA GLY A 4 2.00 -12.58 16.00
C GLY A 4 3.24 -13.48 15.87
N LEU A 5 4.24 -13.05 15.10
CA LEU A 5 5.52 -13.75 14.96
C LEU A 5 6.44 -13.54 16.19
N SER A 6 6.35 -12.38 16.86
CA SER A 6 7.06 -12.11 18.12
C SER A 6 6.37 -12.68 19.37
N ARG A 7 5.26 -13.41 19.23
CA ARG A 7 4.42 -13.92 20.33
C ARG A 7 4.05 -12.86 21.37
N ARG A 8 3.95 -11.60 20.98
CA ARG A 8 3.49 -10.50 21.83
C ARG A 8 2.15 -10.02 21.35
N LEU A 9 1.20 -9.83 22.25
CA LEU A 9 -0.07 -9.21 21.89
C LEU A 9 0.17 -7.73 21.56
N PRO A 10 -0.38 -7.21 20.45
CA PRO A 10 -0.32 -5.79 20.17
C PRO A 10 -1.02 -5.01 21.30
N PRO A 11 -0.48 -3.87 21.74
CA PRO A 11 -1.13 -3.00 22.72
C PRO A 11 -2.55 -2.64 22.28
N THR A 12 -3.50 -2.62 23.21
CA THR A 12 -4.91 -2.29 22.94
C THR A 12 -5.08 -0.93 22.27
N GLY A 13 -4.20 0.04 22.56
CA GLY A 13 -4.17 1.35 21.90
C GLY A 13 -3.89 1.28 20.40
N ILE A 14 -3.01 0.38 19.96
CA ILE A 14 -2.72 0.16 18.53
C ILE A 14 -3.92 -0.51 17.85
N LEU A 15 -4.55 -1.48 18.52
CA LEU A 15 -5.75 -2.14 18.00
C LEU A 15 -6.92 -1.15 17.84
N ALA A 16 -7.12 -0.28 18.83
CA ALA A 16 -8.14 0.76 18.80
C ALA A 16 -7.88 1.74 17.64
N SER A 17 -6.65 2.19 17.46
CA SER A 17 -6.30 3.06 16.32
C SER A 17 -6.56 2.39 14.96
N ALA A 18 -6.23 1.11 14.80
CA ALA A 18 -6.51 0.37 13.57
C ALA A 18 -8.02 0.25 13.29
N ALA A 19 -8.83 -0.02 14.33
CA ALA A 19 -10.28 -0.08 14.19
C ALA A 19 -10.87 1.28 13.78
N ILE A 20 -10.41 2.38 14.38
CA ILE A 20 -10.83 3.74 14.04
C ILE A 20 -10.44 4.08 12.59
N ALA A 21 -9.24 3.68 12.14
CA ALA A 21 -8.83 3.86 10.76
C ALA A 21 -9.74 3.09 9.78
N CYS A 22 -10.10 1.84 10.09
CA CYS A 22 -11.03 1.05 9.27
C CYS A 22 -12.41 1.70 9.17
N ILE A 23 -12.92 2.25 10.27
CA ILE A 23 -14.19 3.00 10.29
C ILE A 23 -14.07 4.25 9.40
N GLY A 24 -12.96 4.99 9.50
CA GLY A 24 -12.71 6.19 8.71
C GLY A 24 -12.67 5.92 7.21
N VAL A 25 -12.00 4.84 6.81
CA VAL A 25 -11.99 4.37 5.42
C VAL A 25 -13.38 3.96 4.97
N GLY A 26 -14.14 3.24 5.79
CA GLY A 26 -15.51 2.83 5.47
C GLY A 26 -16.47 4.00 5.23
N ILE A 27 -16.29 5.09 5.99
CA ILE A 27 -17.02 6.35 5.79
C ILE A 27 -16.57 7.02 4.48
N LEU A 28 -15.25 7.04 4.23
CA LEU A 28 -14.67 7.65 3.03
C LEU A 28 -15.12 6.96 1.74
N THR A 29 -15.28 5.64 1.75
CA THR A 29 -15.76 4.85 0.60
C THR A 29 -17.29 4.89 0.42
N GLY A 30 -18.01 5.67 1.24
CA GLY A 30 -19.47 5.79 1.12
C GLY A 30 -20.27 4.66 1.77
N GLY A 31 -19.67 3.89 2.68
CA GLY A 31 -20.29 2.80 3.44
C GLY A 31 -19.94 1.40 2.93
N ILE A 32 -20.34 0.39 3.71
CA ILE A 32 -20.23 -1.03 3.32
C ILE A 32 -21.38 -1.33 2.35
N SER A 33 -21.19 -0.99 1.08
CA SER A 33 -22.12 -1.47 0.04
C SER A 33 -21.90 -2.97 -0.20
N ARG A 34 -22.78 -3.60 -1.00
CA ARG A 34 -22.78 -5.06 -1.22
C ARG A 34 -21.38 -5.57 -1.51
N PHE A 35 -20.95 -6.57 -0.74
CA PHE A 35 -19.65 -7.22 -0.90
C PHE A 35 -19.51 -7.76 -2.32
N SER A 36 -18.63 -7.15 -3.10
CA SER A 36 -18.34 -7.53 -4.48
C SER A 36 -17.17 -8.53 -4.49
N PRO A 37 -17.09 -9.43 -5.49
CA PRO A 37 -15.88 -10.23 -5.71
C PRO A 37 -14.60 -9.38 -5.80
N GLY A 38 -14.71 -8.12 -6.25
CA GLY A 38 -13.62 -7.16 -6.23
C GLY A 38 -13.12 -6.83 -4.82
N ASP A 39 -13.99 -6.71 -3.83
CA ASP A 39 -13.62 -6.43 -2.44
C ASP A 39 -12.83 -7.60 -1.83
N ALA A 40 -13.21 -8.83 -2.18
CA ALA A 40 -12.46 -10.02 -1.80
C ALA A 40 -11.04 -10.02 -2.40
N LEU A 41 -10.89 -9.62 -3.66
CA LEU A 41 -9.58 -9.48 -4.31
C LEU A 41 -8.74 -8.37 -3.67
N VAL A 42 -9.35 -7.22 -3.34
CA VAL A 42 -8.66 -6.10 -2.66
C VAL A 42 -8.20 -6.52 -1.26
N LEU A 43 -9.03 -7.21 -0.49
CA LEU A 43 -8.66 -7.76 0.82
C LEU A 43 -7.51 -8.78 0.70
N GLY A 44 -7.59 -9.69 -0.28
CA GLY A 44 -6.51 -10.62 -0.59
C GLY A 44 -5.20 -9.90 -0.93
N ALA A 45 -5.27 -8.88 -1.79
CA ALA A 45 -4.12 -8.06 -2.17
C ALA A 45 -3.53 -7.31 -0.96
N ALA A 46 -4.37 -6.76 -0.07
CA ALA A 46 -3.93 -6.08 1.14
C ALA A 46 -3.17 -7.02 2.09
N ILE A 47 -3.65 -8.26 2.27
CA ILE A 47 -2.99 -9.29 3.08
C ILE A 47 -1.64 -9.65 2.47
N LEU A 48 -1.59 -9.94 1.17
CA LEU A 48 -0.34 -10.25 0.46
C LEU A 48 0.66 -9.11 0.56
N ARG A 49 0.20 -7.86 0.40
CA ARG A 49 1.04 -6.67 0.54
C ARG A 49 1.59 -6.54 1.96
N ALA A 50 0.77 -6.77 2.98
CA ALA A 50 1.22 -6.77 4.37
C ALA A 50 2.30 -7.84 4.64
N VAL A 51 2.10 -9.06 4.11
CA VAL A 51 3.10 -10.14 4.20
C VAL A 51 4.40 -9.75 3.49
N MET A 52 4.31 -9.20 2.28
CA MET A 52 5.46 -8.73 1.51
C MET A 52 6.26 -7.67 2.27
N VAL A 53 5.59 -6.66 2.85
CA VAL A 53 6.25 -5.58 3.59
C VAL A 53 6.95 -6.10 4.85
N VAL A 54 6.28 -6.95 5.64
CA VAL A 54 6.87 -7.54 6.86
C VAL A 54 8.05 -8.44 6.52
N SER A 55 7.90 -9.28 5.49
CA SER A 55 8.97 -10.17 5.03
C SER A 55 10.18 -9.38 4.52
N THR A 56 9.94 -8.30 3.77
CA THR A 56 10.99 -7.40 3.28
C THR A 56 11.70 -6.72 4.45
N LYS A 57 10.96 -6.16 5.41
CA LYS A 57 11.52 -5.54 6.62
C LYS A 57 12.42 -6.52 7.38
N ARG A 58 12.00 -7.78 7.52
CA ARG A 58 12.76 -8.82 8.23
C ARG A 58 13.98 -9.32 7.46
N LEU A 59 13.88 -9.49 6.14
CA LEU A 59 15.02 -9.85 5.28
C LEU A 59 16.10 -8.76 5.26
N LEU A 60 15.68 -7.49 5.34
CA LEU A 60 16.58 -6.34 5.51
C LEU A 60 17.17 -6.27 6.93
N ALA A 61 16.41 -6.67 7.95
CA ALA A 61 16.85 -6.67 9.35
C ALA A 61 17.81 -7.85 9.64
N GLY A 62 19.06 -7.72 9.18
CA GLY A 62 20.14 -8.66 9.52
C GLY A 62 21.03 -9.09 8.36
N ARG A 63 20.76 -8.67 7.12
CA ARG A 63 21.65 -8.91 5.97
C ARG A 63 21.89 -7.62 5.18
N GLN A 64 23.13 -7.44 4.69
CA GLN A 64 23.53 -6.37 3.76
C GLN A 64 22.98 -6.62 2.34
N ILE A 65 21.69 -6.94 2.21
CA ILE A 65 21.06 -7.10 0.89
C ILE A 65 20.69 -5.72 0.38
N SER A 66 21.16 -5.39 -0.83
CA SER A 66 20.85 -4.11 -1.48
C SER A 66 19.34 -3.98 -1.74
N SER A 67 18.74 -2.87 -1.31
CA SER A 67 17.33 -2.54 -1.57
C SER A 67 16.97 -2.60 -3.06
N ALA A 68 17.94 -2.29 -3.93
CA ALA A 68 17.80 -2.38 -5.38
C ALA A 68 17.66 -3.83 -5.89
N ALA A 69 18.36 -4.78 -5.25
CA ALA A 69 18.28 -6.19 -5.62
C ALA A 69 16.91 -6.77 -5.26
N LEU A 70 16.34 -6.36 -4.13
CA LEU A 70 14.99 -6.79 -3.74
C LEU A 70 13.90 -6.19 -4.63
N THR A 71 13.98 -4.91 -5.00
CA THR A 71 13.06 -4.35 -6.00
C THR A 71 13.19 -5.05 -7.35
N ALA A 72 14.41 -5.41 -7.76
CA ALA A 72 14.64 -6.12 -9.01
C ALA A 72 14.03 -7.53 -8.99
N ILE A 73 14.20 -8.27 -7.89
CA ILE A 73 13.61 -9.61 -7.73
C ILE A 73 12.08 -9.54 -7.64
N GLN A 74 11.54 -8.58 -6.89
CA GLN A 74 10.09 -8.39 -6.78
C GLN A 74 9.48 -8.01 -8.14
N GLY A 75 10.10 -7.05 -8.83
CA GLY A 75 9.68 -6.63 -10.16
C GLY A 75 9.78 -7.74 -11.19
N SER A 76 10.88 -8.50 -11.21
CA SER A 76 11.05 -9.62 -12.15
C SER A 76 10.08 -10.76 -11.87
N THR A 77 9.80 -11.08 -10.61
CA THR A 77 8.81 -12.09 -10.23
C THR A 77 7.42 -11.70 -10.71
N VAL A 78 7.01 -10.45 -10.46
CA VAL A 78 5.70 -9.94 -10.91
C VAL A 78 5.63 -9.92 -12.43
N ALA A 79 6.66 -9.39 -13.11
CA ALA A 79 6.71 -9.34 -14.57
C ALA A 79 6.60 -10.74 -15.20
N THR A 80 7.33 -11.72 -14.65
CA THR A 80 7.30 -13.11 -15.15
C THR A 80 5.94 -13.74 -14.93
N LEU A 81 5.36 -13.61 -13.73
CA LEU A 81 4.07 -14.21 -13.40
C LEU A 81 2.94 -13.59 -14.25
N THR A 82 2.92 -12.26 -14.37
CA THR A 82 1.93 -11.55 -15.20
C THR A 82 2.09 -11.91 -16.68
N PHE A 83 3.33 -12.06 -17.17
CA PHE A 83 3.59 -12.50 -18.54
C PHE A 83 3.05 -13.92 -18.79
N VAL A 84 3.35 -14.88 -17.89
CA VAL A 84 2.86 -16.26 -17.99
C VAL A 84 1.33 -16.30 -17.95
N LEU A 85 0.70 -15.56 -17.04
CA LEU A 85 -0.76 -15.47 -16.94
C LEU A 85 -1.38 -14.82 -18.18
N ALA A 86 -0.76 -13.77 -18.73
CA ALA A 86 -1.24 -13.11 -19.95
C ALA A 86 -1.18 -14.07 -21.16
N VAL A 87 -0.07 -14.81 -21.31
CA VAL A 87 0.06 -15.82 -22.36
C VAL A 87 -0.93 -16.97 -22.15
N ALA A 88 -1.16 -17.41 -20.91
CA ALA A 88 -2.09 -18.49 -20.60
C ALA A 88 -3.55 -18.11 -20.85
N GLN A 89 -3.95 -16.86 -20.59
CA GLN A 89 -5.34 -16.41 -20.79
C GLN A 89 -5.64 -15.93 -22.21
N PHE A 90 -4.72 -15.19 -22.83
CA PHE A 90 -4.98 -14.51 -24.10
C PHE A 90 -4.17 -15.10 -25.28
N GLY A 91 -3.30 -16.06 -25.03
CA GLY A 91 -2.38 -16.61 -26.03
C GLY A 91 -1.32 -15.61 -26.48
N ILE A 92 -0.39 -16.06 -27.33
CA ILE A 92 0.66 -15.20 -27.91
C ILE A 92 0.05 -14.09 -28.80
N SER A 93 -1.09 -14.36 -29.43
CA SER A 93 -1.79 -13.39 -30.28
C SER A 93 -2.39 -12.22 -29.49
N GLY A 94 -2.78 -12.43 -28.22
CA GLY A 94 -3.28 -11.38 -27.34
C GLY A 94 -2.21 -10.46 -26.76
N LEU A 95 -0.92 -10.84 -26.87
CA LEU A 95 0.21 -9.98 -26.50
C LEU A 95 0.44 -8.84 -27.51
N VAL A 96 -0.06 -9.00 -28.75
CA VAL A 96 0.06 -7.97 -29.77
C VAL A 96 -1.02 -6.91 -29.57
N VAL A 97 -0.76 -6.01 -28.62
CA VAL A 97 -1.63 -4.86 -28.38
C VAL A 97 -1.30 -3.77 -29.40
N ARG A 98 -2.21 -3.54 -30.35
CA ARG A 98 -2.16 -2.37 -31.23
C ARG A 98 -2.64 -1.15 -30.46
N ALA A 99 -1.73 -0.53 -29.72
CA ALA A 99 -2.00 0.69 -28.97
C ALA A 99 -1.24 1.89 -29.54
N THR A 100 -1.83 3.07 -29.35
CA THR A 100 -1.25 4.37 -29.74
C THR A 100 0.04 4.64 -28.97
N LEU A 101 0.95 5.44 -29.53
CA LEU A 101 2.20 5.84 -28.86
C LEU A 101 1.97 6.47 -27.46
N GLN A 102 0.86 7.20 -27.30
CA GLN A 102 0.45 7.81 -26.04
C GLN A 102 0.15 6.77 -24.95
N PHE A 103 -0.42 5.61 -25.31
CA PHE A 103 -0.67 4.52 -24.36
C PHE A 103 0.65 3.92 -23.86
N TRP A 104 1.60 3.66 -24.76
CA TRP A 104 2.93 3.18 -24.39
C TRP A 104 3.69 4.19 -23.54
N GLY A 105 3.55 5.49 -23.82
CA GLY A 105 4.08 6.55 -22.96
C GLY A 105 3.50 6.50 -21.55
N ALA A 106 2.17 6.34 -21.41
CA ALA A 106 1.52 6.20 -20.11
C ALA A 106 1.96 4.93 -19.36
N VAL A 107 2.10 3.79 -20.05
CA VAL A 107 2.59 2.53 -19.48
C VAL A 107 4.03 2.68 -19.00
N ALA A 108 4.90 3.28 -19.81
CA ALA A 108 6.30 3.52 -19.44
C ALA A 108 6.39 4.46 -18.22
N PHE A 109 5.57 5.50 -18.18
CA PHE A 109 5.49 6.40 -17.04
C PHE A 109 5.06 5.67 -15.76
N LEU A 110 3.98 4.88 -15.82
CA LEU A 110 3.50 4.08 -14.68
C LEU A 110 4.53 3.05 -14.21
N ALA A 111 5.21 2.38 -15.13
CA ALA A 111 6.21 1.37 -14.82
C ALA A 111 7.46 2.00 -14.16
N LEU A 112 7.98 3.10 -14.71
CA LEU A 112 9.21 3.72 -14.22
C LEU A 112 8.98 4.56 -12.96
N PHE A 113 8.01 5.48 -12.99
CA PHE A 113 7.79 6.42 -11.90
C PHE A 113 6.86 5.85 -10.82
N CYS A 114 5.68 5.35 -11.19
CA CYS A 114 4.73 4.84 -10.20
C CYS A 114 5.15 3.49 -9.60
N THR A 115 5.88 2.65 -10.34
CA THR A 115 6.30 1.33 -9.85
C THR A 115 7.75 1.35 -9.41
N LEU A 116 8.71 1.44 -10.34
CA LEU A 116 10.13 1.26 -10.04
C LEU A 116 10.63 2.28 -9.01
N ALA A 117 10.37 3.58 -9.24
CA ALA A 117 10.80 4.63 -8.32
C ALA A 117 10.06 4.57 -6.98
N ALA A 118 8.74 4.34 -6.97
CA ALA A 118 7.98 4.23 -5.72
C ALA A 118 8.43 3.04 -4.86
N PHE A 119 8.59 1.85 -5.45
CA PHE A 119 9.10 0.68 -4.73
C PHE A 119 10.55 0.86 -4.28
N TYR A 120 11.40 1.51 -5.09
CA TYR A 120 12.77 1.84 -4.69
C TYR A 120 12.79 2.78 -3.48
N ILE A 121 12.03 3.88 -3.53
CA ILE A 121 11.90 4.84 -2.42
C ILE A 121 11.32 4.15 -1.20
N GLN A 122 10.29 3.30 -1.36
CA GLN A 122 9.67 2.55 -0.26
C GLN A 122 10.66 1.60 0.40
N ASN A 123 11.41 0.81 -0.38
CA ASN A 123 12.42 -0.10 0.15
C ASN A 123 13.62 0.64 0.77
N ALA A 124 13.99 1.80 0.23
CA ALA A 124 15.03 2.66 0.82
C ALA A 124 14.55 3.31 2.13
N ALA A 125 13.30 3.76 2.19
CA ALA A 125 12.68 4.35 3.37
C ALA A 125 12.55 3.32 4.49
N VAL A 126 12.06 2.11 4.21
CA VAL A 126 11.98 1.00 5.18
C VAL A 126 13.36 0.63 5.74
N ARG A 127 14.43 0.77 4.94
CA ARG A 127 15.81 0.50 5.38
C ARG A 127 16.42 1.59 6.25
N LYS A 128 16.20 2.87 5.91
CA LYS A 128 16.88 4.02 6.53
C LYS A 128 16.06 4.72 7.63
N SER A 129 14.77 4.40 7.77
CA SER A 129 13.88 5.16 8.64
C SER A 129 13.55 4.42 9.93
N THR A 130 13.55 5.17 11.03
CA THR A 130 12.97 4.74 12.30
C THR A 130 11.47 4.44 12.11
N PRO A 131 10.88 3.43 12.79
CA PRO A 131 9.49 3.02 12.64
C PRO A 131 8.48 4.19 12.62
N THR A 132 8.77 5.21 13.42
CA THR A 132 7.99 6.45 13.54
C THR A 132 7.89 7.27 12.26
N ARG A 133 8.95 7.38 11.44
CA ARG A 133 8.94 8.20 10.21
C ARG A 133 8.24 7.50 9.06
N VAL A 134 8.39 6.17 8.97
CA VAL A 134 7.66 5.35 7.98
C VAL A 134 6.18 5.31 8.33
N GLY A 135 5.84 5.13 9.61
CA GLY A 135 4.45 5.16 10.07
C GLY A 135 3.77 6.49 9.75
N PHE A 136 4.48 7.61 9.92
CA PHE A 136 3.96 8.93 9.57
C PHE A 136 3.71 9.08 8.06
N LEU A 137 4.68 8.69 7.22
CA LEU A 137 4.57 8.79 5.77
C LEU A 137 3.43 7.91 5.23
N MET A 138 3.38 6.64 5.68
CA MET A 138 2.34 5.68 5.29
C MET A 138 0.96 6.11 5.81
N GLY A 139 0.91 6.75 6.97
CA GLY A 139 -0.30 7.32 7.55
C GLY A 139 -0.87 8.51 6.82
N THR A 140 -0.02 9.27 6.13
CA THR A 140 -0.43 10.41 5.32
C THR A 140 -0.83 10.03 3.89
N GLU A 141 -0.51 8.81 3.43
CA GLU A 141 -0.87 8.32 2.08
C GLU A 141 -2.38 8.41 1.78
N PRO A 142 -3.31 8.01 2.68
CA PRO A 142 -4.75 8.13 2.44
C PRO A 142 -5.21 9.58 2.31
N PHE A 143 -4.60 10.50 3.07
CA PHE A 143 -4.92 11.92 3.02
C PHE A 143 -4.49 12.55 1.69
N PHE A 144 -3.27 12.28 1.24
CA PHE A 144 -2.82 12.73 -0.09
C PHE A 144 -3.65 12.10 -1.20
N GLY A 145 -4.04 10.82 -1.06
CA GLY A 145 -4.96 10.16 -1.99
C GLY A 145 -6.29 10.89 -2.11
N PHE A 146 -6.90 11.25 -0.98
CA PHE A 146 -8.14 12.03 -0.95
C PHE A 146 -8.00 13.42 -1.58
N VAL A 147 -6.94 14.15 -1.23
CA VAL A 147 -6.67 15.50 -1.78
C VAL A 147 -6.45 15.45 -3.29
N LEU A 148 -5.69 14.46 -3.78
CA LEU A 148 -5.46 14.28 -5.21
C LEU A 148 -6.71 13.81 -5.96
N ALA A 149 -7.54 12.96 -5.37
CA ALA A 149 -8.83 12.58 -5.96
C ALA A 149 -9.73 13.81 -6.16
N HIS A 150 -9.76 14.72 -5.19
CA HIS A 150 -10.49 15.98 -5.34
C HIS A 150 -9.86 16.89 -6.41
N LEU A 151 -8.54 17.11 -6.39
CA LEU A 151 -7.88 18.06 -7.29
C LEU A 151 -7.76 17.58 -8.74
N LEU A 152 -7.49 16.29 -8.97
CA LEU A 152 -7.24 15.74 -10.31
C LEU A 152 -8.48 15.07 -10.91
N LEU A 153 -9.31 14.40 -10.10
CA LEU A 153 -10.52 13.70 -10.56
C LEU A 153 -11.78 14.55 -10.38
N ASN A 154 -11.67 15.72 -9.73
CA ASN A 154 -12.77 16.64 -9.45
C ASN A 154 -13.92 15.97 -8.67
N GLU A 155 -13.59 14.98 -7.83
CA GLU A 155 -14.58 14.30 -6.99
C GLU A 155 -15.18 15.29 -5.97
N PRO A 156 -16.50 15.28 -5.75
CA PRO A 156 -17.14 16.23 -4.85
C PRO A 156 -16.71 15.99 -3.39
N LEU A 157 -16.26 17.06 -2.72
CA LEU A 157 -15.99 17.04 -1.29
C LEU A 157 -17.31 16.95 -0.53
N THR A 158 -17.67 15.75 -0.13
CA THR A 158 -18.85 15.52 0.70
C THR A 158 -18.45 15.60 2.18
N VAL A 159 -19.36 16.09 3.04
CA VAL A 159 -19.12 16.14 4.51
C VAL A 159 -18.67 14.78 5.09
N PRO A 160 -19.24 13.63 4.68
CA PRO A 160 -18.75 12.32 5.09
C PRO A 160 -17.29 12.06 4.70
N SER A 161 -16.89 12.44 3.49
CA SER A 161 -15.51 12.22 3.02
C SER A 161 -14.48 13.01 3.83
N LEU A 162 -14.83 14.23 4.26
CA LEU A 162 -13.97 15.04 5.13
C LEU A 162 -13.85 14.43 6.54
N ILE A 163 -14.95 13.92 7.08
CA ILE A 163 -14.95 13.22 8.38
C ILE A 163 -14.12 11.94 8.29
N GLY A 164 -14.27 11.15 7.23
CA GLY A 164 -13.50 9.94 6.99
C GLY A 164 -11.99 10.22 6.90
N ALA A 165 -11.58 11.22 6.12
CA ALA A 165 -10.18 11.63 6.01
C ALA A 165 -9.60 12.11 7.35
N GLY A 166 -10.36 12.92 8.10
CA GLY A 166 -9.97 13.37 9.44
C GLY A 166 -9.81 12.22 10.43
N LEU A 167 -10.70 11.22 10.38
CA LEU A 167 -10.66 10.06 11.25
C LEU A 167 -9.46 9.15 10.95
N VAL A 168 -9.12 8.95 9.68
CA VAL A 168 -7.93 8.19 9.26
C VAL A 168 -6.64 8.86 9.73
N LEU A 169 -6.55 10.19 9.60
CA LEU A 169 -5.42 10.95 10.13
C LEU A 169 -5.34 10.78 11.66
N ALA A 170 -6.41 11.09 12.38
CA ALA A 170 -6.44 11.01 13.85
C ALA A 170 -6.07 9.61 14.36
N ALA A 171 -6.60 8.56 13.73
CA ALA A 171 -6.26 7.18 14.01
C ALA A 171 -4.77 6.90 13.81
N THR A 172 -4.20 7.36 12.69
CA THR A 172 -2.79 7.12 12.41
C THR A 172 -1.88 7.82 13.41
N PHE A 173 -2.17 9.09 13.72
CA PHE A 173 -1.42 9.84 14.74
C PHE A 173 -1.50 9.16 16.11
N ALA A 174 -2.70 8.70 16.52
CA ALA A 174 -2.89 7.99 17.77
C ALA A 174 -2.09 6.67 17.80
N GLY A 175 -2.13 5.88 16.71
CA GLY A 175 -1.38 4.63 16.61
C GLY A 175 0.12 4.81 16.75
N ILE A 176 0.69 5.81 16.07
CA ILE A 176 2.12 6.16 16.18
C ILE A 176 2.47 6.59 17.61
N TRP A 177 1.60 7.38 18.23
CA TRP A 177 1.82 7.85 19.60
C TRP A 177 1.82 6.70 20.61
N PHE A 178 0.90 5.74 20.50
CA PHE A 178 0.87 4.54 21.34
C PHE A 178 2.10 3.64 21.12
N GLU A 179 2.53 3.46 19.88
CA GLU A 179 3.75 2.69 19.56
C GLU A 179 4.99 3.33 20.18
N SER A 180 5.12 4.67 20.12
CA SER A 180 6.24 5.40 20.73
C SER A 180 6.32 5.28 22.25
N ARG A 181 5.18 5.10 22.93
CA ARG A 181 5.13 4.88 24.39
C ARG A 181 5.45 3.44 24.80
N THR A 182 5.20 2.48 23.92
CA THR A 182 5.44 1.05 24.21
C THR A 182 6.89 0.63 23.92
N SER A 183 7.65 1.46 23.19
CA SER A 183 9.05 1.24 22.84
C SER A 183 10.06 1.85 23.84
N LYS A 184 9.60 2.46 24.95
CA LYS A 184 10.44 2.83 26.10
C LYS A 184 10.30 1.77 27.19
#